data_AF-A0A3G8JUV7-F1
#
_entry.id   AF-A0A3G8JUV7-F1
#
_cell.length_a   1.000
_cell.length_b   1.000
_cell.length_c   1.000
_cell.angle_alpha   90.00
_cell.angle_beta   90.00
_cell.angle_gamma   90.00
#
_symmetry.space_group_name_H-M   'P 1'
#
loop_
_entity.id
_entity.type
_entity.pdbx_description
1 polymer ?
#
loop_
_entity_poly.entity_id
_entity_poly.type
_entity_poly.pdbx_seq_one_letter_code
_entity_poly.pdbx_strand_id
1 'polypeptide(L)'
;MVEIAKSELTRETLARVAPGTGLRDGLERILRGGTGALIVLGHDSDVEKICDGGFHLDVEFAPTRLRELAKMDGAVVLSTDGKRIVRANVQLVPDPTIPTEESGTRHRAAERTAIQTRHPVISVSASMSIVSVYVDGVRRVVESPDPILSRANVALATLERYKMRLDEVIAGLSRAEIEDYVLLRDAMSTAQRMEMVRRVSVEIEEYVLELGVNGRQVSLQLEELISENDTMRELLVRDYYASPEPASTEEVRQALETVEALSDADLLDLTLLAGAFGYPTTIEAQDTAMSPRGYRLLARISRLQFAHVDRLVRSFGTLQSLLATSAADLQAVEGIGSIWARHIREGLSRLAESSIERYE
;
A
#
# COMPACT_ATOMS: atom_id res chain seq x y z
N MET A 1 -2.51 13.54 -11.77
CA MET A 1 -3.33 12.38 -12.13
C MET A 1 -3.41 11.53 -10.88
N VAL A 2 -4.60 11.39 -10.28
CA VAL A 2 -4.78 10.45 -9.17
C VAL A 2 -4.54 9.07 -9.77
N GLU A 3 -3.45 8.42 -9.41
CA GLU A 3 -3.21 7.05 -9.81
C GLU A 3 -4.25 6.20 -9.09
N ILE A 4 -5.30 5.80 -9.82
CA ILE A 4 -6.34 4.93 -9.30
C ILE A 4 -5.64 3.66 -8.83
N ALA A 5 -5.84 3.31 -7.55
CA ALA A 5 -5.32 2.08 -6.98
C ALA A 5 -5.59 0.91 -7.95
N LYS A 6 -4.53 0.19 -8.33
CA LYS A 6 -4.65 -0.94 -9.26
C LYS A 6 -5.65 -1.94 -8.67
N SER A 7 -6.59 -2.41 -9.48
CA SER A 7 -7.52 -3.47 -9.08
C SER A 7 -6.76 -4.72 -8.62
N GLU A 8 -7.41 -5.59 -7.86
CA GLU A 8 -6.85 -6.87 -7.44
C GLU A 8 -6.42 -7.71 -8.66
N LEU A 9 -7.28 -7.81 -9.69
CA LEU A 9 -6.96 -8.53 -10.93
C LEU A 9 -5.72 -7.95 -11.64
N THR A 10 -5.59 -6.62 -11.68
CA THR A 10 -4.40 -5.97 -12.25
C THR A 10 -3.15 -6.31 -11.46
N ARG A 11 -3.18 -6.22 -10.12
CA ARG A 11 -2.04 -6.57 -9.26
C ARG A 11 -1.64 -8.03 -9.41
N GLU A 12 -2.60 -8.95 -9.36
CA GLU A 12 -2.37 -10.38 -9.57
C GLU A 12 -1.74 -10.65 -10.94
N THR A 13 -2.26 -9.99 -11.99
CA THR A 13 -1.74 -10.16 -13.35
C THR A 13 -0.29 -9.68 -13.46
N LEU A 14 0.02 -8.50 -12.92
CA LEU A 14 1.38 -7.94 -12.92
C LEU A 14 2.34 -8.85 -12.14
N ALA A 15 1.92 -9.36 -10.98
CA ALA A 15 2.71 -10.31 -10.20
C ALA A 15 3.01 -11.61 -10.99
N ARG A 16 2.08 -12.06 -11.83
CA ARG A 16 2.26 -13.26 -12.67
C ARG A 16 3.21 -13.07 -13.84
N VAL A 17 3.40 -11.83 -14.30
CA VAL A 17 4.37 -11.49 -15.36
C VAL A 17 5.67 -10.88 -14.80
N ALA A 18 5.80 -10.80 -13.48
CA ALA A 18 6.98 -10.29 -12.80
C ALA A 18 8.17 -11.27 -12.88
N PRO A 19 9.42 -10.78 -12.77
CA PRO A 19 10.62 -11.61 -12.71
C PRO A 19 10.56 -12.72 -11.67
N GLY A 20 11.11 -13.88 -12.02
CA GLY A 20 11.12 -15.09 -11.19
C GLY A 20 9.91 -16.02 -11.37
N THR A 21 8.88 -15.57 -12.08
CA THR A 21 7.75 -16.43 -12.46
C THR A 21 8.06 -17.26 -13.72
N GLY A 22 7.42 -18.42 -13.84
CA GLY A 22 7.53 -19.25 -15.05
C GLY A 22 6.94 -18.56 -16.29
N LEU A 23 5.88 -17.77 -16.12
CA LEU A 23 5.29 -17.00 -17.21
C LEU A 23 6.27 -15.93 -17.72
N ARG A 24 6.92 -15.17 -16.82
CA ARG A 24 7.96 -14.22 -17.22
C ARG A 24 9.13 -14.88 -17.94
N ASP A 25 9.64 -16.02 -17.46
CA ASP A 25 10.68 -16.79 -18.18
C ASP A 25 10.21 -17.17 -19.60
N GLY A 26 8.97 -17.63 -19.74
CA GLY A 26 8.38 -17.94 -21.05
C GLY A 26 8.32 -16.74 -21.99
N LEU A 27 7.88 -15.59 -21.49
CA LEU A 27 7.81 -14.33 -22.24
C LEU A 27 9.21 -13.84 -22.68
N GLU A 28 10.20 -13.92 -21.79
CA GLU A 28 11.58 -13.54 -22.12
C GLU A 28 12.18 -14.47 -23.18
N ARG A 29 11.90 -15.77 -23.14
CA ARG A 29 12.32 -16.71 -24.19
C ARG A 29 11.68 -16.38 -25.54
N ILE A 30 10.41 -15.95 -25.55
CA ILE A 30 9.70 -15.55 -26.76
C ILE A 30 10.36 -14.31 -27.36
N LEU A 31 10.61 -13.28 -26.54
CA LEU A 31 11.32 -12.06 -26.94
C LEU A 31 12.72 -12.36 -27.51
N ARG A 32 13.56 -13.11 -26.77
CA ARG A 32 14.90 -13.52 -27.21
C ARG A 32 14.86 -14.36 -28.48
N GLY A 33 13.75 -15.07 -28.69
CA GLY A 33 13.48 -15.87 -29.87
C GLY A 33 13.06 -15.09 -31.11
N GLY A 34 12.82 -13.78 -31.00
CA GLY A 34 12.33 -12.95 -32.10
C GLY A 34 10.91 -13.31 -32.57
N THR A 35 10.12 -13.99 -31.74
CA THR A 35 8.76 -14.42 -32.06
C THR A 35 7.73 -13.53 -31.38
N GLY A 36 6.59 -13.29 -32.05
CA GLY A 36 5.44 -12.66 -31.40
C GLY A 36 4.63 -13.70 -30.62
N ALA A 37 3.75 -13.25 -29.73
CA ALA A 37 2.82 -14.15 -29.04
C ALA A 37 1.54 -13.41 -28.65
N LEU A 38 0.44 -14.15 -28.56
CA LEU A 38 -0.83 -13.70 -27.99
C LEU A 38 -1.26 -14.76 -26.97
N ILE A 39 -1.42 -14.38 -25.70
CA ILE A 39 -1.62 -15.32 -24.60
C ILE A 39 -2.80 -14.85 -23.75
N VAL A 40 -3.82 -15.68 -23.59
CA VAL A 40 -4.96 -15.41 -22.69
C VAL A 40 -4.70 -16.08 -21.34
N LEU A 41 -4.85 -15.33 -20.25
CA LEU A 41 -4.68 -15.82 -18.88
C LEU A 41 -6.05 -16.15 -18.25
N GLY A 42 -6.61 -17.29 -18.63
CA GLY A 42 -7.94 -17.68 -18.20
C GLY A 42 -8.65 -18.48 -19.27
N HIS A 43 -9.42 -19.47 -18.85
CA HIS A 43 -10.24 -20.28 -19.74
C HIS A 43 -11.60 -20.52 -19.08
N ASP A 44 -12.64 -20.08 -19.77
CA ASP A 44 -14.04 -20.30 -19.43
C ASP A 44 -14.88 -20.41 -20.70
N SER A 45 -16.21 -20.46 -20.57
CA SER A 45 -17.11 -20.53 -21.70
C SER A 45 -17.06 -19.31 -22.63
N ASP A 46 -16.68 -18.13 -22.13
CA ASP A 46 -16.63 -16.91 -22.93
C ASP A 46 -15.35 -16.83 -23.74
N VAL A 47 -14.21 -17.23 -23.15
CA VAL A 47 -12.96 -17.44 -23.90
C VAL A 47 -13.13 -18.55 -24.95
N GLU A 48 -13.84 -19.63 -24.62
CA GLU A 48 -14.08 -20.73 -25.54
C GLU A 48 -14.88 -20.31 -26.79
N LYS A 49 -15.91 -19.47 -26.63
CA LYS A 49 -16.77 -18.99 -27.73
C LYS A 49 -16.00 -18.16 -28.77
N ILE A 50 -14.94 -17.46 -28.36
CA ILE A 50 -14.14 -16.62 -29.26
C ILE A 50 -12.92 -17.35 -29.83
N CYS A 51 -12.66 -18.59 -29.42
CA CYS A 51 -11.58 -19.41 -29.96
C CYS A 51 -12.04 -20.12 -31.25
N ASP A 52 -11.45 -19.76 -32.38
CA ASP A 52 -11.64 -20.46 -33.65
C ASP A 52 -10.40 -21.31 -34.00
N GLY A 53 -10.63 -22.53 -34.47
CA GLY A 53 -9.59 -23.50 -34.82
C GLY A 53 -8.65 -23.92 -33.67
N GLY A 54 -7.40 -24.21 -34.03
CA GLY A 54 -6.33 -24.62 -33.12
C GLY A 54 -6.47 -26.01 -32.52
N PHE A 55 -5.70 -26.26 -31.45
CA PHE A 55 -5.62 -27.55 -30.78
C PHE A 55 -6.00 -27.43 -29.31
N HIS A 56 -6.77 -28.41 -28.83
CA HIS A 56 -6.94 -28.65 -27.39
C HIS A 56 -5.77 -29.51 -26.91
N LEU A 57 -5.00 -28.99 -25.95
CA LEU A 57 -3.80 -29.66 -25.44
C LEU A 57 -4.02 -30.17 -24.01
N ASP A 58 -4.61 -29.31 -23.17
CA ASP A 58 -4.71 -29.49 -21.71
C ASP A 58 -3.46 -30.15 -21.10
N VAL A 59 -2.33 -29.45 -21.17
CA VAL A 59 -1.04 -29.90 -20.65
C VAL A 59 -0.54 -28.99 -19.54
N GLU A 60 0.32 -29.50 -18.68
CA GLU A 60 0.97 -28.68 -17.65
C GLU A 60 1.78 -27.53 -18.28
N PHE A 61 1.74 -26.36 -17.65
CA PHE A 61 2.52 -25.20 -18.06
C PHE A 61 4.02 -25.46 -17.86
N ALA A 62 4.81 -25.05 -18.84
CA ALA A 62 6.24 -24.86 -18.67
C ALA A 62 6.71 -23.70 -19.56
N PRO A 63 7.70 -22.89 -19.12
CA PRO A 63 8.22 -21.78 -19.91
C PRO A 63 8.68 -22.19 -21.31
N THR A 64 9.33 -23.36 -21.41
CA THR A 64 9.78 -23.94 -22.68
C THR A 64 8.63 -24.37 -23.57
N ARG A 65 7.57 -24.98 -23.01
CA ARG A 65 6.36 -25.34 -23.78
C ARG A 65 5.66 -24.10 -24.34
N LEU A 66 5.49 -23.06 -23.51
CA LEU A 66 4.92 -21.79 -23.95
C LEU A 66 5.74 -21.20 -25.10
N ARG A 67 7.08 -21.20 -24.99
CA ARG A 67 7.99 -20.73 -26.05
C ARG A 67 7.84 -21.49 -27.36
N GLU A 68 7.72 -22.82 -27.31
CA GLU A 68 7.57 -23.65 -28.50
C GLU A 68 6.22 -23.42 -29.18
N LEU A 69 5.14 -23.36 -28.41
CA LEU A 69 3.79 -23.08 -28.94
C LEU A 69 3.67 -21.68 -29.53
N ALA A 70 4.38 -20.69 -28.96
CA ALA A 70 4.44 -19.33 -29.50
C ALA A 70 5.17 -19.21 -30.86
N LYS A 71 5.82 -20.28 -31.35
CA LYS A 71 6.35 -20.32 -32.74
C LYS A 71 5.23 -20.49 -33.77
N MET A 72 4.08 -21.02 -33.34
CA MET A 72 2.91 -21.17 -34.18
C MET A 72 2.20 -19.82 -34.31
N ASP A 73 1.43 -19.66 -35.39
CA ASP A 73 0.52 -18.53 -35.52
C ASP A 73 -0.67 -18.66 -34.54
N GLY A 74 -1.33 -17.54 -34.23
CA GLY A 74 -2.49 -17.51 -33.34
C GLY A 74 -2.13 -17.30 -31.86
N ALA A 75 -3.05 -17.69 -30.98
CA ALA A 75 -2.97 -17.48 -29.55
C ALA A 75 -2.78 -18.78 -28.76
N VAL A 76 -2.29 -18.62 -27.54
CA VAL A 76 -2.19 -19.67 -26.51
C VAL A 76 -3.14 -19.30 -25.38
N VAL A 77 -3.94 -20.24 -24.89
CA VAL A 77 -4.86 -20.03 -23.77
C VAL A 77 -4.38 -20.82 -22.57
N LEU A 78 -4.14 -20.13 -21.46
CA LEU A 78 -3.78 -20.73 -20.18
C LEU A 78 -5.00 -20.89 -19.29
N SER A 79 -4.94 -21.83 -18.35
CA SER A 79 -5.91 -21.91 -17.26
C SER A 79 -5.88 -20.64 -16.41
N THR A 80 -6.97 -20.35 -15.69
CA THR A 80 -7.05 -19.15 -14.82
C THR A 80 -5.96 -19.15 -13.75
N ASP A 81 -5.59 -20.31 -13.21
CA ASP A 81 -4.48 -20.48 -12.27
C ASP A 81 -3.09 -20.53 -12.94
N GLY A 82 -3.03 -20.53 -14.28
CA GLY A 82 -1.81 -20.41 -15.09
C GLY A 82 -0.95 -21.67 -15.06
N LYS A 83 -1.45 -22.75 -14.46
CA LYS A 83 -0.72 -24.01 -14.31
C LYS A 83 -0.84 -24.92 -15.52
N ARG A 84 -1.76 -24.63 -16.45
CA ARG A 84 -2.01 -25.45 -17.63
C ARG A 84 -2.11 -24.61 -18.90
N ILE A 85 -1.66 -25.17 -20.01
CA ILE A 85 -1.89 -24.67 -21.36
C ILE A 85 -3.07 -25.46 -21.92
N VAL A 86 -4.21 -24.80 -22.07
CA VAL A 86 -5.49 -25.42 -22.44
C VAL A 86 -5.61 -25.52 -23.96
N ARG A 87 -5.29 -24.42 -24.67
CA ARG A 87 -5.36 -24.33 -26.13
C ARG A 87 -4.12 -23.66 -26.72
N ALA A 88 -3.81 -23.98 -27.97
CA ALA A 88 -2.76 -23.33 -28.74
C ALA A 88 -3.11 -23.25 -30.23
N ASN A 89 -2.49 -22.31 -30.93
CA ASN A 89 -2.77 -21.99 -32.35
C ASN A 89 -4.25 -21.70 -32.60
N VAL A 90 -4.90 -21.00 -31.65
CA VAL A 90 -6.29 -20.56 -31.82
C VAL A 90 -6.33 -19.16 -32.40
N GLN A 91 -7.27 -18.90 -33.30
CA GLN A 91 -7.57 -17.55 -33.73
C GLN A 91 -8.60 -16.96 -32.76
N LEU A 92 -8.25 -15.85 -32.10
CA LEU A 92 -9.20 -15.13 -31.26
C LEU A 92 -10.08 -14.23 -32.13
N VAL A 93 -11.39 -14.41 -32.03
CA VAL A 93 -12.40 -13.67 -32.79
C VAL A 93 -13.34 -12.92 -31.82
N PRO A 94 -12.83 -11.93 -31.07
CA PRO A 94 -13.67 -11.12 -30.20
C PRO A 94 -14.61 -10.21 -31.02
N ASP A 95 -15.64 -9.69 -30.37
CA ASP A 95 -16.64 -8.81 -30.99
C ASP A 95 -15.96 -7.61 -31.67
N PRO A 96 -16.14 -7.45 -33.00
CA PRO A 96 -15.48 -6.40 -33.75
C PRO A 96 -16.00 -4.99 -33.44
N THR A 97 -17.16 -4.87 -32.77
CA THR A 97 -17.77 -3.60 -32.38
C THR A 97 -17.14 -2.99 -31.13
N ILE A 98 -16.38 -3.77 -30.35
CA ILE A 98 -15.65 -3.27 -29.19
C ILE A 98 -14.60 -2.25 -29.66
N PRO A 99 -14.62 -1.01 -29.13
CA PRO A 99 -13.66 0.02 -29.51
C PRO A 99 -12.24 -0.40 -29.11
N THR A 100 -11.26 0.04 -29.90
CA THR A 100 -9.85 -0.28 -29.68
C THR A 100 -9.02 0.88 -30.21
N GLU A 101 -8.00 1.27 -29.46
CA GLU A 101 -7.05 2.31 -29.85
C GLU A 101 -5.77 1.71 -30.48
N GLU A 102 -5.65 0.39 -30.47
CA GLU A 102 -4.50 -0.33 -30.99
C GLU A 102 -4.50 -0.40 -32.52
N SER A 103 -3.32 -0.26 -33.14
CA SER A 103 -3.16 -0.25 -34.61
C SER A 103 -2.85 -1.63 -35.21
N GLY A 104 -2.35 -2.59 -34.43
CA GLY A 104 -1.96 -3.93 -34.89
C GLY A 104 -3.07 -4.97 -34.70
N THR A 105 -3.26 -5.88 -35.67
CA THR A 105 -4.30 -6.94 -35.58
C THR A 105 -4.21 -7.78 -34.31
N ARG A 106 -2.99 -8.16 -33.90
CA ARG A 106 -2.73 -8.89 -32.65
C ARG A 106 -3.08 -8.08 -31.41
N HIS A 107 -2.71 -6.80 -31.39
CA HIS A 107 -2.96 -5.90 -30.27
C HIS A 107 -4.45 -5.56 -30.12
N ARG A 108 -5.14 -5.31 -31.23
CA ARG A 108 -6.60 -5.15 -31.28
C ARG A 108 -7.32 -6.39 -30.79
N ALA A 109 -6.88 -7.57 -31.22
CA ALA A 109 -7.44 -8.84 -30.74
C ALA A 109 -7.21 -9.02 -29.24
N ALA A 110 -6.01 -8.65 -28.74
CA ALA A 110 -5.69 -8.72 -27.32
C ALA A 110 -6.59 -7.83 -26.47
N GLU A 111 -6.69 -6.54 -26.82
CA GLU A 111 -7.49 -5.55 -26.11
C GLU A 111 -8.97 -5.94 -26.09
N ARG A 112 -9.54 -6.26 -27.27
CA ARG A 112 -10.95 -6.65 -27.37
C ARG A 112 -11.25 -7.94 -26.64
N THR A 113 -10.35 -8.92 -26.69
CA THR A 113 -10.49 -10.16 -25.92
C THR A 113 -10.51 -9.85 -24.43
N ALA A 114 -9.56 -9.05 -23.93
CA ALA A 114 -9.50 -8.69 -22.52
C ALA A 114 -10.77 -7.94 -22.05
N ILE A 115 -11.28 -7.02 -22.86
CA ILE A 115 -12.51 -6.28 -22.56
C ILE A 115 -13.73 -7.22 -22.56
N GLN A 116 -13.85 -8.09 -23.56
CA GLN A 116 -15.01 -8.96 -23.73
C GLN A 116 -15.08 -10.06 -22.67
N THR A 117 -13.96 -10.74 -22.40
CA THR A 117 -13.92 -11.92 -21.53
C THR A 117 -13.56 -11.56 -20.09
N ARG A 118 -13.09 -10.32 -19.84
CA ARG A 118 -12.55 -9.87 -18.55
C ARG A 118 -11.37 -10.69 -18.03
N HIS A 119 -10.77 -11.53 -18.88
CA HIS A 119 -9.52 -12.21 -18.58
C HIS A 119 -8.33 -11.39 -19.06
N PRO A 120 -7.21 -11.37 -18.32
CA PRO A 120 -6.02 -10.68 -18.79
C PRO A 120 -5.48 -11.31 -20.08
N VAL A 121 -5.03 -10.47 -21.01
CA VAL A 121 -4.42 -10.93 -22.28
C VAL A 121 -3.05 -10.30 -22.45
N ILE A 122 -2.07 -11.12 -22.80
CA ILE A 122 -0.69 -10.70 -23.05
C ILE A 122 -0.42 -10.72 -24.55
N SER A 123 0.12 -9.62 -25.07
CA SER A 123 0.69 -9.53 -26.41
C SER A 123 2.20 -9.33 -26.32
N VAL A 124 2.95 -10.12 -27.10
CA VAL A 124 4.39 -9.95 -27.27
C VAL A 124 4.65 -9.49 -28.70
N SER A 125 5.27 -8.31 -28.83
CA SER A 125 5.68 -7.73 -30.11
C SER A 125 7.15 -8.03 -30.37
N ALA A 126 7.42 -8.88 -31.37
CA ALA A 126 8.78 -9.25 -31.76
C ALA A 126 9.59 -8.05 -32.31
N SER A 127 8.96 -7.19 -33.13
CA SER A 127 9.66 -6.07 -33.77
C SER A 127 10.03 -4.97 -32.78
N MET A 128 9.19 -4.74 -31.77
CA MET A 128 9.42 -3.71 -30.75
C MET A 128 10.13 -4.26 -29.51
N SER A 129 10.25 -5.59 -29.38
CA SER A 129 10.71 -6.26 -28.15
C SER A 129 9.91 -5.83 -26.91
N ILE A 130 8.60 -5.65 -27.05
CA ILE A 130 7.71 -5.18 -25.98
C ILE A 130 6.72 -6.28 -25.61
N VAL A 131 6.51 -6.46 -24.30
CA VAL A 131 5.40 -7.22 -23.73
C VAL A 131 4.33 -6.24 -23.26
N SER A 132 3.09 -6.47 -23.63
CA SER A 132 1.93 -5.68 -23.18
C SER A 132 0.89 -6.59 -22.56
N VAL A 133 0.35 -6.19 -21.43
CA VAL A 133 -0.77 -6.82 -20.73
C VAL A 133 -2.00 -5.93 -20.92
N TYR A 134 -3.11 -6.52 -21.30
CA TYR A 134 -4.42 -5.88 -21.35
C TYR A 134 -5.25 -6.46 -20.22
N VAL A 135 -5.59 -5.63 -19.25
CA VAL A 135 -6.35 -6.01 -18.04
C VAL A 135 -7.20 -4.82 -17.61
N ASP A 136 -8.45 -5.09 -17.20
CA ASP A 136 -9.43 -4.05 -16.84
C ASP A 136 -9.62 -2.95 -17.89
N GLY A 137 -9.52 -3.31 -19.17
CA GLY A 137 -9.64 -2.37 -20.28
C GLY A 137 -8.46 -1.40 -20.43
N VAL A 138 -7.36 -1.63 -19.70
CA VAL A 138 -6.15 -0.80 -19.76
C VAL A 138 -4.99 -1.62 -20.31
N ARG A 139 -4.27 -1.03 -21.28
CA ARG A 139 -3.00 -1.56 -21.76
C ARG A 139 -1.86 -1.13 -20.83
N ARG A 140 -1.09 -2.09 -20.35
CA ARG A 140 0.12 -1.88 -19.53
C ARG A 140 1.32 -2.53 -20.21
N VAL A 141 2.42 -1.80 -20.34
CA VAL A 141 3.68 -2.35 -20.82
C VAL A 141 4.37 -3.05 -19.65
N VAL A 142 4.81 -4.29 -19.84
CA VAL A 142 5.64 -4.96 -18.84
C VAL A 142 7.08 -4.52 -19.07
N GLU A 143 7.55 -3.60 -18.24
CA GLU A 143 8.89 -3.04 -18.35
C GLU A 143 9.99 -4.09 -18.08
N SER A 144 11.22 -3.76 -18.47
CA SER A 144 12.39 -4.47 -17.99
C SER A 144 12.60 -4.17 -16.49
N PRO A 145 13.30 -5.03 -15.75
CA PRO A 145 13.52 -4.80 -14.33
C PRO A 145 14.35 -3.54 -14.02
N ASP A 146 15.32 -3.17 -14.87
CA ASP A 146 16.29 -2.11 -14.56
C ASP A 146 15.66 -0.71 -14.38
N PRO A 147 14.76 -0.23 -15.27
CA PRO A 147 14.05 1.03 -15.06
C PRO A 147 13.19 1.05 -13.79
N ILE A 148 12.49 -0.06 -13.51
CA ILE A 148 11.67 -0.19 -12.30
C ILE A 148 12.55 -0.12 -11.06
N LEU A 149 13.67 -0.85 -11.04
CA LEU A 149 14.62 -0.85 -9.94
C LEU A 149 15.23 0.54 -9.71
N SER A 150 15.55 1.27 -10.79
CA SER A 150 16.05 2.63 -10.67
C SER A 150 15.04 3.57 -10.03
N ARG A 151 13.75 3.49 -10.39
CA ARG A 151 12.69 4.29 -9.77
C ARG A 151 12.46 3.89 -8.32
N ALA A 152 12.45 2.59 -8.03
CA ALA A 152 12.33 2.07 -6.67
C ALA A 152 13.42 2.59 -5.74
N ASN A 153 14.68 2.63 -6.19
CA ASN A 153 15.79 3.18 -5.40
C ASN A 153 15.65 4.69 -5.14
N VAL A 154 15.13 5.46 -6.10
CA VAL A 154 14.85 6.90 -5.92
C VAL A 154 13.73 7.13 -4.93
N ALA A 155 12.65 6.33 -5.02
CA ALA A 155 11.54 6.36 -4.08
C ALA A 155 12.01 5.98 -2.66
N LEU A 156 12.83 4.93 -2.53
CA LEU A 156 13.39 4.50 -1.25
C LEU A 156 14.26 5.59 -0.59
N ALA A 157 15.17 6.21 -1.35
CA ALA A 157 15.95 7.33 -0.83
C ALA A 157 15.07 8.53 -0.41
N THR A 158 13.92 8.70 -1.06
CA THR A 158 12.92 9.72 -0.66
C THR A 158 12.21 9.33 0.62
N LEU A 159 11.82 8.06 0.76
CA LEU A 159 11.23 7.51 1.97
C LEU A 159 12.16 7.67 3.18
N GLU A 160 13.45 7.38 3.03
CA GLU A 160 14.46 7.58 4.09
C GLU A 160 14.47 9.04 4.59
N ARG A 161 14.50 10.02 3.67
CA ARG A 161 14.46 11.44 4.03
C ARG A 161 13.15 11.82 4.72
N TYR A 162 12.03 11.30 4.23
CA TYR A 162 10.72 11.57 4.83
C TYR A 162 10.60 10.95 6.21
N LYS A 163 11.14 9.74 6.41
CA LYS A 163 11.17 9.06 7.71
C LYS A 163 12.02 9.82 8.71
N MET A 164 13.21 10.27 8.34
CA MET A 164 14.05 11.12 9.19
C MET A 164 13.29 12.38 9.63
N ARG A 165 12.63 13.06 8.69
CA ARG A 165 11.84 14.25 9.00
C ARG A 165 10.63 13.95 9.88
N LEU A 166 9.96 12.81 9.65
CA LEU A 166 8.86 12.36 10.48
C LEU A 166 9.33 12.12 11.93
N ASP A 167 10.49 11.49 12.12
CA ASP A 167 11.03 11.23 13.45
C ASP A 167 11.33 12.53 14.22
N GLU A 168 11.87 13.56 13.54
CA GLU A 168 12.04 14.90 14.12
C GLU A 168 10.71 15.53 14.55
N VAL A 169 9.69 15.45 13.68
CA VAL A 169 8.36 16.03 13.94
C VAL A 169 7.65 15.28 15.09
N ILE A 170 7.73 13.95 15.12
CA ILE A 170 7.21 13.12 16.23
C ILE A 170 7.91 13.46 17.54
N ALA A 171 9.23 13.67 17.52
CA ALA A 171 9.97 14.07 18.72
C ALA A 171 9.53 15.46 19.20
N GLY A 172 9.34 16.41 18.27
CA GLY A 172 8.81 17.75 18.56
C GLY A 172 7.41 17.70 19.17
N LEU A 173 6.49 16.94 18.55
CA LEU A 173 5.13 16.73 19.06
C LEU A 173 5.17 16.13 20.47
N SER A 174 5.97 15.09 20.70
CA SER A 174 6.08 14.44 22.01
C SER A 174 6.51 15.40 23.11
N ARG A 175 7.39 16.36 22.80
CA ARG A 175 7.79 17.38 23.75
C ARG A 175 6.63 18.32 24.06
N ALA A 176 5.99 18.88 23.03
CA ALA A 176 4.86 19.79 23.19
C ALA A 176 3.69 19.16 23.96
N GLU A 177 3.49 17.84 23.79
CA GLU A 177 2.51 17.07 24.53
C GLU A 177 2.85 16.93 26.02
N ILE A 178 4.12 16.68 26.36
CA ILE A 178 4.58 16.51 27.75
C ILE A 178 4.62 17.85 28.48
N GLU A 179 5.13 18.90 27.83
CA GLU A 179 5.24 20.27 28.37
C GLU A 179 3.93 21.08 28.27
N ASP A 180 2.85 20.46 27.78
CA ASP A 180 1.48 20.98 27.75
C ASP A 180 1.26 22.29 26.97
N TYR A 181 1.88 22.40 25.79
CA TYR A 181 1.69 23.55 24.89
C TYR A 181 1.37 23.16 23.43
N VAL A 182 0.97 21.91 23.21
CA VAL A 182 0.66 21.41 21.86
C VAL A 182 -0.53 22.12 21.24
N LEU A 183 -0.40 22.47 19.96
CA LEU A 183 -1.46 23.07 19.15
C LEU A 183 -1.97 22.06 18.11
N LEU A 184 -3.17 22.31 17.59
CA LEU A 184 -3.76 21.44 16.55
C LEU A 184 -2.85 21.29 15.34
N ARG A 185 -2.19 22.38 14.90
CA ARG A 185 -1.24 22.36 13.78
C ARG A 185 -0.06 21.40 13.98
N ASP A 186 0.37 21.17 15.21
CA ASP A 186 1.50 20.28 15.49
C ASP A 186 1.09 18.82 15.24
N ALA A 187 -0.11 18.45 15.68
CA ALA A 187 -0.72 17.14 15.38
C ALA A 187 -0.99 16.98 13.89
N MET A 188 -1.54 17.99 13.21
CA MET A 188 -1.83 17.93 11.77
C MET A 188 -0.57 17.86 10.92
N SER A 189 0.48 18.60 11.27
CA SER A 189 1.80 18.49 10.63
C SER A 189 2.38 17.09 10.80
N THR A 190 2.20 16.46 11.97
CA THR A 190 2.62 15.07 12.20
C THR A 190 1.82 14.10 11.33
N ALA A 191 0.49 14.24 11.28
CA ALA A 191 -0.39 13.42 10.45
C ALA A 191 -0.04 13.54 8.96
N GLN A 192 0.22 14.76 8.48
CA GLN A 192 0.68 15.03 7.12
C GLN A 192 1.93 14.22 6.80
N ARG A 193 2.94 14.27 7.67
CA ARG A 193 4.22 13.58 7.44
C ARG A 193 4.08 12.07 7.47
N MET A 194 3.25 11.52 8.36
CA MET A 194 2.95 10.08 8.37
C MET A 194 2.27 9.64 7.08
N GLU A 195 1.35 10.44 6.54
CA GLU A 195 0.68 10.16 5.27
C GLU A 195 1.63 10.25 4.07
N MET A 196 2.53 11.25 4.05
CA MET A 196 3.57 11.35 3.02
C MET A 196 4.50 10.11 3.01
N VAL A 197 4.91 9.63 4.19
CA VAL A 197 5.69 8.38 4.33
C VAL A 197 4.90 7.21 3.75
N ARG A 198 3.63 7.04 4.16
CA ARG A 198 2.77 5.95 3.67
C ARG A 198 2.62 5.95 2.15
N ARG A 199 2.35 7.11 1.52
CA ARG A 199 2.17 7.20 0.06
C ARG A 199 3.39 6.70 -0.71
N VAL A 200 4.58 7.12 -0.28
CA VAL A 200 5.85 6.66 -0.90
C VAL A 200 6.06 5.18 -0.64
N SER A 201 5.71 4.67 0.55
CA SER A 201 5.77 3.23 0.84
C SER A 201 4.88 2.41 -0.10
N VAL A 202 3.62 2.82 -0.30
CA VAL A 202 2.69 2.15 -1.23
C VAL A 202 3.22 2.19 -2.67
N GLU A 203 3.82 3.31 -3.10
CA GLU A 203 4.46 3.40 -4.41
C GLU A 203 5.62 2.39 -4.56
N ILE A 204 6.44 2.22 -3.51
CA ILE A 204 7.54 1.25 -3.51
C ILE A 204 7.01 -0.19 -3.55
N GLU A 205 5.92 -0.49 -2.86
CA GLU A 205 5.27 -1.82 -2.91
C GLU A 205 4.84 -2.20 -4.32
N GLU A 206 4.36 -1.23 -5.12
CA GLU A 206 4.05 -1.44 -6.54
C GLU A 206 5.30 -1.82 -7.34
N TYR A 207 6.41 -1.12 -7.12
CA TYR A 207 7.68 -1.46 -7.77
C TYR A 207 8.16 -2.85 -7.35
N VAL A 208 8.05 -3.21 -6.07
CA VAL A 208 8.42 -4.54 -5.56
C VAL A 208 7.58 -5.63 -6.21
N LEU A 209 6.26 -5.41 -6.35
CA LEU A 209 5.35 -6.33 -7.02
C LEU A 209 5.76 -6.58 -8.47
N GLU A 210 6.10 -5.52 -9.22
CA GLU A 210 6.51 -5.63 -10.62
C GLU A 210 7.94 -6.19 -10.79
N LEU A 211 8.81 -5.98 -9.81
CA LEU A 211 10.16 -6.54 -9.78
C LEU A 211 10.20 -8.03 -9.41
N GLY A 212 9.17 -8.54 -8.73
CA GLY A 212 9.11 -9.94 -8.28
C GLY A 212 10.35 -10.33 -7.49
N VAL A 213 11.04 -11.42 -7.88
CA VAL A 213 12.25 -11.87 -7.16
C VAL A 213 13.41 -10.87 -7.21
N ASN A 214 13.44 -9.98 -8.22
CA ASN A 214 14.48 -8.95 -8.34
C ASN A 214 14.26 -7.80 -7.33
N GLY A 215 13.06 -7.69 -6.75
CA GLY A 215 12.69 -6.64 -5.78
C GLY A 215 13.07 -6.97 -4.34
N ARG A 216 13.66 -8.15 -4.07
CA ARG A 216 13.90 -8.65 -2.71
C ARG A 216 14.66 -7.65 -1.82
N GLN A 217 15.70 -7.01 -2.35
CA GLN A 217 16.48 -6.04 -1.56
C GLN A 217 15.65 -4.80 -1.20
N VAL A 218 14.89 -4.28 -2.18
CA VAL A 218 14.00 -3.12 -1.98
C VAL A 218 12.93 -3.45 -0.94
N SER A 219 12.33 -4.64 -1.00
CA SER A 219 11.33 -5.11 -0.03
C SER A 219 11.88 -5.11 1.40
N LEU A 220 13.07 -5.68 1.61
CA LEU A 220 13.70 -5.72 2.94
C LEU A 220 14.00 -4.33 3.50
N GLN A 221 14.47 -3.41 2.64
CA GLN A 221 14.73 -2.03 3.05
C GLN A 221 13.44 -1.27 3.35
N LEU A 222 12.38 -1.50 2.57
CA LEU A 222 11.07 -0.93 2.83
C LEU A 222 10.54 -1.40 4.19
N GLU A 223 10.54 -2.70 4.45
CA GLU A 223 10.09 -3.32 5.71
C GLU A 223 10.81 -2.74 6.94
N GLU A 224 12.12 -2.51 6.83
CA GLU A 224 12.91 -1.88 7.89
C GLU A 224 12.45 -0.44 8.18
N LEU A 225 12.17 0.35 7.14
CA LEU A 225 11.81 1.77 7.28
C LEU A 225 10.37 2.00 7.77
N ILE A 226 9.44 1.11 7.46
CA ILE A 226 8.00 1.30 7.74
C ILE A 226 7.53 0.60 9.02
N SER A 227 8.38 -0.21 9.65
CA SER A 227 8.02 -0.90 10.89
C SER A 227 7.43 0.10 11.89
N GLU A 228 6.16 -0.11 12.27
CA GLU A 228 5.37 0.71 13.22
C GLU A 228 4.63 1.96 12.69
N ASN A 229 4.75 2.36 11.41
CA ASN A 229 4.12 3.60 10.93
C ASN A 229 2.58 3.58 11.03
N ASP A 230 1.92 2.49 10.62
CA ASP A 230 0.45 2.41 10.63
C ASP A 230 -0.13 2.45 12.04
N THR A 231 0.48 1.73 12.99
CA THR A 231 0.11 1.80 14.40
C THR A 231 0.22 3.24 14.93
N MET A 232 1.29 3.96 14.57
CA MET A 232 1.50 5.33 15.01
C MET A 232 0.47 6.30 14.41
N ARG A 233 0.02 6.08 13.17
CA ARG A 233 -1.08 6.83 12.55
C ARG A 233 -2.37 6.65 13.33
N GLU A 234 -2.75 5.42 13.65
CA GLU A 234 -3.94 5.14 14.46
C GLU A 234 -3.87 5.81 15.84
N LEU A 235 -2.73 5.72 16.52
CA LEU A 235 -2.55 6.32 17.86
C LEU A 235 -2.64 7.85 17.81
N LEU A 236 -2.10 8.48 16.77
CA LEU A 236 -2.22 9.93 16.57
C LEU A 236 -3.69 10.34 16.39
N VAL A 237 -4.45 9.62 15.56
CA VAL A 237 -5.89 9.85 15.42
C VAL A 237 -6.59 9.69 16.76
N ARG A 238 -6.32 8.62 17.51
CA ARG A 238 -6.93 8.39 18.83
C ARG A 238 -6.63 9.50 19.83
N ASP A 239 -5.42 10.05 19.82
CA ASP A 239 -5.05 11.14 20.72
C ASP A 239 -5.75 12.45 20.39
N TYR A 240 -5.94 12.74 19.10
CA TYR A 240 -6.42 14.04 18.63
C TYR A 240 -7.80 14.00 17.98
N TYR A 241 -8.55 12.91 18.01
CA TYR A 241 -9.90 12.89 17.42
C TYR A 241 -10.83 13.86 18.16
N ALA A 242 -11.59 14.67 17.40
CA ALA A 242 -12.48 15.72 17.90
C ALA A 242 -13.76 15.14 18.50
N SER A 243 -13.65 14.55 19.69
CA SER A 243 -14.75 14.02 20.48
C SER A 243 -14.44 14.12 21.96
N PRO A 244 -15.42 14.33 22.85
CA PRO A 244 -15.20 14.21 24.30
C PRO A 244 -14.78 12.81 24.72
N GLU A 245 -15.28 11.78 24.02
CA GLU A 245 -14.94 10.39 24.29
C GLU A 245 -13.80 9.89 23.40
N PRO A 246 -13.07 8.83 23.80
CA PRO A 246 -12.09 8.21 22.91
C PRO A 246 -12.75 7.57 21.69
N ALA A 247 -12.18 7.86 20.51
CA ALA A 247 -12.70 7.39 19.23
C ALA A 247 -12.84 5.86 19.19
N SER A 248 -13.96 5.39 18.64
CA SER A 248 -14.17 4.01 18.26
C SER A 248 -13.20 3.60 17.14
N THR A 249 -13.00 2.29 16.96
CA THR A 249 -12.18 1.77 15.85
C THR A 249 -12.69 2.21 14.48
N GLU A 250 -14.01 2.34 14.34
CA GLU A 250 -14.64 2.78 13.09
C GLU A 250 -14.37 4.24 12.79
N GLU A 251 -14.47 5.12 13.79
CA GLU A 251 -14.14 6.54 13.64
C GLU A 251 -12.66 6.76 13.30
N VAL A 252 -11.76 5.98 13.93
CA VAL A 252 -10.33 6.02 13.60
C VAL A 252 -10.10 5.59 12.15
N ARG A 253 -10.71 4.48 11.72
CA ARG A 253 -10.62 4.00 10.34
C ARG A 253 -11.12 5.06 9.35
N GLN A 254 -12.27 5.68 9.62
CA GLN A 254 -12.85 6.67 8.74
C GLN A 254 -12.03 7.97 8.66
N ALA A 255 -11.43 8.40 9.78
CA ALA A 255 -10.50 9.53 9.77
C ALA A 255 -9.28 9.23 8.91
N LEU A 256 -8.68 8.04 9.04
CA LEU A 256 -7.55 7.62 8.21
C LEU A 256 -7.93 7.53 6.73
N GLU A 257 -9.07 6.94 6.38
CA GLU A 257 -9.57 6.88 5.00
C GLU A 257 -9.80 8.28 4.41
N THR A 258 -10.28 9.22 5.22
CA THR A 258 -10.46 10.61 4.80
C THR A 258 -9.12 11.28 4.51
N VAL A 259 -8.10 11.05 5.33
CA VAL A 259 -6.72 11.53 5.09
C VAL A 259 -6.13 10.89 3.83
N GLU A 260 -6.33 9.59 3.64
CA GLU A 260 -5.83 8.85 2.48
C GLU A 260 -6.47 9.29 1.16
N ALA A 261 -7.72 9.75 1.21
CA ALA A 261 -8.45 10.26 0.04
C ALA A 261 -8.01 11.67 -0.40
N LEU A 262 -7.24 12.41 0.40
CA LEU A 262 -6.76 13.74 0.02
C LEU A 262 -5.83 13.68 -1.19
N SER A 263 -5.90 14.63 -2.11
CA SER A 263 -4.88 14.74 -3.16
C SER A 263 -3.53 15.18 -2.58
N ASP A 264 -2.44 15.04 -3.34
CA ASP A 264 -1.13 15.53 -2.89
C ASP A 264 -1.12 17.05 -2.64
N ALA A 265 -1.95 17.80 -3.37
CA ALA A 265 -2.11 19.24 -3.16
C ALA A 265 -2.91 19.53 -1.90
N ASP A 266 -4.03 18.82 -1.69
CA ASP A 266 -4.89 18.99 -0.51
C ASP A 266 -4.18 18.56 0.77
N LEU A 267 -3.30 17.56 0.70
CA LEU A 267 -2.48 17.12 1.83
C LEU A 267 -1.59 18.24 2.39
N LEU A 268 -1.25 19.25 1.58
CA LEU A 268 -0.46 20.40 2.02
C LEU A 268 -1.27 21.37 2.91
N ASP A 269 -2.59 21.29 2.89
CA ASP A 269 -3.49 22.12 3.68
C ASP A 269 -3.84 21.43 5.02
N LEU A 270 -3.24 21.92 6.11
CA LEU A 270 -3.50 21.38 7.46
C LEU A 270 -4.95 21.55 7.92
N THR A 271 -5.72 22.46 7.30
CA THR A 271 -7.13 22.65 7.63
C THR A 271 -7.99 21.49 7.13
N LEU A 272 -7.63 20.87 6.01
CA LEU A 272 -8.32 19.68 5.49
C LEU A 272 -8.01 18.45 6.33
N LEU A 273 -6.77 18.31 6.80
CA LEU A 273 -6.39 17.28 7.78
C LEU A 273 -7.16 17.44 9.09
N ALA A 274 -7.31 18.68 9.58
CA ALA A 274 -8.11 18.96 10.76
C ALA A 274 -9.58 18.54 10.58
N GLY A 275 -10.14 18.77 9.39
CA GLY A 275 -11.47 18.28 9.01
C GLY A 275 -11.61 16.76 9.12
N ALA A 276 -10.60 16.00 8.68
CA ALA A 276 -10.59 14.54 8.79
C ALA A 276 -10.61 14.04 10.25
N PHE A 277 -10.08 14.84 11.18
CA PHE A 277 -10.09 14.55 12.62
C PHE A 277 -11.35 15.09 13.32
N GLY A 278 -12.25 15.76 12.59
CA GLY A 278 -13.50 16.32 13.10
C GLY A 278 -13.43 17.77 13.58
N TYR A 279 -12.34 18.49 13.31
CA TYR A 279 -12.20 19.91 13.66
C TYR A 279 -12.69 20.84 12.54
N PRO A 280 -12.96 22.13 12.85
CA PRO A 280 -13.26 23.12 11.83
C PRO A 280 -12.11 23.29 10.83
N THR A 281 -12.44 23.35 9.54
CA THR A 281 -11.49 23.57 8.43
C THR A 281 -11.15 25.06 8.27
N THR A 282 -10.66 25.68 9.35
CA THR A 282 -10.33 27.11 9.41
C THR A 282 -8.89 27.29 9.87
N ILE A 283 -8.24 28.39 9.46
CA ILE A 283 -6.86 28.69 9.87
C ILE A 283 -6.81 28.93 11.38
N GLU A 284 -7.81 29.60 11.95
CA GLU A 284 -7.90 29.92 13.38
C GLU A 284 -7.96 28.66 14.24
N ALA A 285 -8.63 27.61 13.76
CA ALA A 285 -8.68 26.33 14.48
C ALA A 285 -7.29 25.71 14.66
N GLN A 286 -6.33 25.99 13.77
CA GLN A 286 -4.96 25.45 13.85
C GLN A 286 -4.18 25.95 15.06
N ASP A 287 -4.53 27.13 15.59
CA ASP A 287 -3.94 27.74 16.79
C ASP A 287 -4.65 27.31 18.09
N THR A 288 -5.59 26.35 18.01
CA THR A 288 -6.27 25.81 19.20
C THR A 288 -5.30 24.98 20.03
N ALA A 289 -5.22 25.26 21.34
CA ALA A 289 -4.49 24.45 22.29
C ALA A 289 -5.17 23.09 22.46
N MET A 290 -4.37 22.03 22.42
CA MET A 290 -4.83 20.65 22.46
C MET A 290 -4.39 19.96 23.74
N SER A 291 -5.21 19.02 24.23
CA SER A 291 -4.84 18.13 25.32
C SER A 291 -4.93 16.69 24.81
N PRO A 292 -3.81 16.06 24.42
CA PRO A 292 -3.82 14.70 23.87
C PRO A 292 -4.30 13.71 24.95
N ARG A 293 -4.87 12.59 24.51
CA ARG A 293 -5.40 11.58 25.43
C ARG A 293 -4.32 10.70 26.08
N GLY A 294 -3.19 10.49 25.41
CA GLY A 294 -2.02 9.76 25.89
C GLY A 294 -1.81 8.35 25.31
N TYR A 295 -2.58 7.94 24.31
CA TYR A 295 -2.44 6.64 23.62
C TYR A 295 -1.02 6.44 23.09
N ARG A 296 -0.47 7.43 22.38
CA ARG A 296 0.86 7.35 21.75
C ARG A 296 1.97 7.22 22.78
N LEU A 297 1.88 7.97 23.89
CA LEU A 297 2.89 7.94 24.94
C LEU A 297 2.84 6.62 25.75
N LEU A 298 1.64 6.11 26.06
CA LEU A 298 1.45 4.82 26.73
C LEU A 298 1.90 3.64 25.87
N ALA A 299 1.70 3.69 24.54
CA ALA A 299 2.13 2.63 23.63
C ALA A 299 3.66 2.42 23.61
N ARG A 300 4.44 3.44 24.00
CA ARG A 300 5.90 3.35 24.13
C ARG A 300 6.35 2.57 25.38
N ILE A 301 5.44 2.29 26.32
CA ILE A 301 5.73 1.48 27.50
C ILE A 301 5.78 0.02 27.10
N SER A 302 6.97 -0.58 27.16
CA SER A 302 7.23 -1.93 26.69
C SER A 302 6.25 -2.95 27.27
N ARG A 303 5.71 -3.83 26.40
CA ARG A 303 4.78 -4.93 26.73
C ARG A 303 3.41 -4.50 27.26
N LEU A 304 3.11 -3.21 27.35
CA LEU A 304 1.78 -2.74 27.74
C LEU A 304 0.77 -3.07 26.63
N GLN A 305 -0.24 -3.87 26.96
CA GLN A 305 -1.26 -4.29 26.00
C GLN A 305 -2.22 -3.13 25.70
N PHE A 306 -2.71 -3.04 24.46
CA PHE A 306 -3.63 -1.96 24.04
C PHE A 306 -4.89 -1.88 24.91
N ALA A 307 -5.44 -3.02 25.35
CA ALA A 307 -6.60 -3.03 26.25
C ALA A 307 -6.35 -2.30 27.58
N HIS A 308 -5.12 -2.35 28.11
CA HIS A 308 -4.74 -1.59 29.30
C HIS A 308 -4.58 -0.10 28.97
N VAL A 309 -3.97 0.23 27.82
CA VAL A 309 -3.85 1.61 27.34
C VAL A 309 -5.23 2.26 27.23
N ASP A 310 -6.18 1.60 26.58
CA ASP A 310 -7.53 2.12 26.37
C ASP A 310 -8.27 2.36 27.69
N ARG A 311 -8.16 1.45 28.67
CA ARG A 311 -8.74 1.64 30.01
C ARG A 311 -8.14 2.82 30.75
N LEU A 312 -6.83 2.98 30.70
CA LEU A 312 -6.14 4.10 31.34
C LEU A 312 -6.60 5.42 30.72
N VAL A 313 -6.58 5.52 29.39
CA VAL A 313 -7.05 6.72 28.69
C VAL A 313 -8.50 7.04 29.03
N ARG A 314 -9.40 6.04 29.04
CA ARG A 314 -10.80 6.23 29.44
C ARG A 314 -10.97 6.67 30.90
N SER A 315 -10.06 6.26 31.78
CA SER A 315 -10.13 6.58 33.22
C SER A 315 -9.61 7.99 33.53
N PHE A 316 -8.56 8.43 32.83
CA PHE A 316 -7.85 9.68 33.13
C PHE A 316 -8.08 10.81 32.11
N GLY A 317 -8.58 10.49 30.92
CA GLY A 317 -9.02 11.45 29.88
C GLY A 317 -7.89 12.13 29.11
N THR A 318 -6.88 12.65 29.80
CA THR A 318 -5.79 13.44 29.19
C THR A 318 -4.41 12.91 29.59
N LEU A 319 -3.41 13.17 28.75
CA LEU A 319 -2.02 12.85 29.02
C LEU A 319 -1.52 13.54 30.30
N GLN A 320 -1.87 14.81 30.51
CA GLN A 320 -1.45 15.54 31.71
C GLN A 320 -2.02 14.91 32.99
N SER A 321 -3.27 14.46 32.95
CA SER A 321 -3.86 13.71 34.06
C SER A 321 -3.12 12.39 34.29
N LEU A 322 -2.78 11.66 33.23
CA LEU A 322 -1.97 10.43 33.32
C LEU A 322 -0.59 10.69 33.95
N LEU A 323 0.10 11.76 33.56
CA LEU A 323 1.43 12.12 34.08
C LEU A 323 1.40 12.49 35.57
N ALA A 324 0.32 13.16 36.02
CA ALA A 324 0.13 13.56 37.41
C ALA A 324 -0.32 12.40 38.32
N THR A 325 -0.78 11.29 37.75
CA THR A 325 -1.37 10.15 38.49
C THR A 325 -0.32 9.35 39.27
N SER A 326 -0.65 8.89 40.48
CA SER A 326 0.23 8.03 41.28
C SER A 326 0.13 6.55 40.89
N ALA A 327 1.12 5.74 41.28
CA ALA A 327 1.04 4.28 41.06
C ALA A 327 -0.16 3.63 41.77
N ALA A 328 -0.64 4.20 42.88
CA ALA A 328 -1.81 3.71 43.60
C ALA A 328 -3.11 3.98 42.81
N ASP A 329 -3.22 5.15 42.21
CA ASP A 329 -4.37 5.53 41.37
C ASP A 329 -4.42 4.68 40.10
N LEU A 330 -3.27 4.44 39.46
CA LEU A 330 -3.18 3.52 38.32
C LEU A 330 -3.64 2.10 38.68
N GLN A 331 -3.30 1.62 39.89
CA GLN A 331 -3.74 0.30 40.38
C GLN A 331 -5.26 0.23 40.64
N ALA A 332 -5.92 1.36 40.89
CA ALA A 332 -7.36 1.41 41.08
C ALA A 332 -8.15 1.16 39.77
N VAL A 333 -7.50 1.27 38.60
CA VAL A 333 -8.10 0.96 37.31
C VAL A 333 -8.25 -0.54 37.13
N GLU A 334 -9.45 -0.98 36.73
CA GLU A 334 -9.77 -2.38 36.55
C GLU A 334 -8.79 -3.08 35.57
N GLY A 335 -8.19 -4.18 36.01
CA GLY A 335 -7.21 -4.96 35.24
C GLY A 335 -5.76 -4.50 35.37
N ILE A 336 -5.49 -3.39 36.08
CA ILE A 336 -4.13 -2.93 36.35
C ILE A 336 -3.66 -3.43 37.71
N GLY A 337 -2.87 -4.50 37.72
CA GLY A 337 -2.25 -5.02 38.95
C GLY A 337 -1.14 -4.12 39.49
N SER A 338 -0.76 -4.31 40.75
CA SER A 338 0.25 -3.47 41.45
C SER A 338 1.64 -3.47 40.81
N ILE A 339 2.03 -4.56 40.13
CA ILE A 339 3.28 -4.63 39.37
C ILE A 339 3.20 -3.76 38.11
N TRP A 340 2.08 -3.86 37.38
CA TRP A 340 1.84 -3.07 36.18
C TRP A 340 1.71 -1.58 36.49
N ALA A 341 1.01 -1.22 37.57
CA ALA A 341 0.84 0.18 37.98
C ALA A 341 2.19 0.88 38.22
N ARG A 342 3.12 0.20 38.92
CA ARG A 342 4.49 0.68 39.11
C ARG A 342 5.26 0.77 37.80
N HIS A 343 5.22 -0.28 36.99
CA HIS A 343 5.90 -0.29 35.68
C HIS A 343 5.40 0.83 34.74
N ILE A 344 4.09 1.08 34.71
CA ILE A 344 3.48 2.17 33.94
C ILE A 344 3.95 3.51 34.49
N ARG A 345 3.89 3.72 35.82
CA ARG A 345 4.33 4.98 36.43
C ARG A 345 5.81 5.27 36.16
N GLU A 346 6.67 4.28 36.30
CA GLU A 346 8.09 4.37 35.97
C GLU A 346 8.31 4.65 34.47
N GLY A 347 7.52 4.03 33.59
CA GLY A 347 7.51 4.31 32.15
C GLY A 347 7.17 5.76 31.83
N LEU A 348 6.09 6.29 32.42
CA LEU A 348 5.66 7.67 32.27
C LEU A 348 6.70 8.67 32.77
N SER A 349 7.30 8.43 33.96
CA SER A 349 8.39 9.26 34.49
C SER A 349 9.58 9.32 33.55
N ARG A 350 10.08 8.17 33.10
CA ARG A 350 11.25 8.13 32.21
C ARG A 350 10.99 8.85 30.89
N LEU A 351 9.79 8.71 30.33
CA LEU A 351 9.41 9.39 29.10
C LEU A 351 9.37 10.91 29.29
N ALA A 352 8.84 11.40 30.41
CA ALA A 352 8.86 12.81 30.77
C ALA A 352 10.29 13.34 30.97
N GLU A 353 11.12 12.65 31.77
CA GLU A 353 12.52 13.03 32.02
C GLU A 353 13.35 13.07 30.74
N SER A 354 13.26 12.04 29.90
CA SER A 354 14.02 11.96 28.64
C SER A 354 13.69 13.05 27.61
N SER A 355 12.49 13.64 27.71
CA SER A 355 12.09 14.75 26.86
C SER A 355 12.74 16.08 27.28
N ILE A 356 13.05 16.20 28.57
CA ILE A 356 13.66 17.38 29.21
C ILE A 356 15.19 17.32 29.07
N GLU A 357 15.82 16.18 29.39
CA GLU A 357 17.29 16.04 29.46
C GLU A 357 18.02 16.09 28.11
N ARG A 358 17.37 15.81 26.97
CA ARG A 358 18.07 15.82 25.66
C ARG A 358 18.53 17.21 25.20
N TYR A 359 18.18 18.27 25.92
CA TYR A 359 18.34 19.66 25.48
C TYR A 359 18.85 20.61 26.57
N GLU A 360 19.22 20.09 27.75
CA GLU A 360 20.27 20.69 28.60
C GLU A 360 21.64 20.17 28.14
#